data_AF-V4A3H9-F1
#
_entry.id   AF-V4A3H9-F1
#
_cell.length_a   1.000
_cell.length_b   1.000
_cell.length_c   1.000
_cell.angle_alpha   90.00
_cell.angle_beta   90.00
_cell.angle_gamma   90.00
#
_symmetry.space_group_name_H-M   'P 1'
#
loop_
_entity.id
_entity.type
_entity.pdbx_description
1 polymer ?
#
loop_
_entity_poly.entity_id
_entity_poly.type
_entity_poly.pdbx_seq_one_letter_code
_entity_poly.pdbx_strand_id
1 'polypeptide(L)' 'IKRPMNAFMVWARTYRGYLAQTMPNATNAEISVKLGQVWNEMTSEEKKPFYAEADQIKNQHKKDHP' A
#
# COMPACT_ATOMS: atom_id res chain seq x y z
N ILE A 1 -4.93 -3.47 19.23
CA ILE A 1 -3.83 -3.78 18.29
C ILE A 1 -4.14 -3.14 16.93
N LYS A 2 -3.21 -2.37 16.33
CA LYS A 2 -3.43 -1.72 15.02
C LYS A 2 -3.54 -2.79 13.93
N ARG A 3 -4.46 -2.63 12.97
CA ARG A 3 -4.66 -3.61 11.89
C ARG A 3 -3.38 -3.73 11.04
N PRO A 4 -3.00 -4.95 10.61
CA PRO A 4 -1.89 -5.15 9.70
C PRO A 4 -2.18 -4.49 8.34
N MET A 5 -1.13 -4.04 7.66
CA MET A 5 -1.24 -3.43 6.33
C MET A 5 -1.68 -4.48 5.30
N ASN A 6 -2.66 -4.13 4.46
CA ASN A 6 -3.05 -4.94 3.31
C ASN A 6 -2.13 -4.67 2.10
N ALA A 7 -2.29 -5.44 1.02
CA ALA A 7 -1.45 -5.35 -0.17
C ALA A 7 -1.36 -3.92 -0.75
N PHE A 8 -2.50 -3.23 -0.82
CA PHE A 8 -2.55 -1.84 -1.24
C PHE A 8 -1.75 -0.93 -0.31
N MET A 9 -1.88 -1.06 1.01
CA MET A 9 -1.17 -0.23 1.98
C MET A 9 0.34 -0.51 1.99
N VAL A 10 0.75 -1.76 1.77
CA VAL A 10 2.16 -2.16 1.63
C VAL A 10 2.79 -1.49 0.42
N TRP A 11 2.10 -1.50 -0.73
CA TRP A 11 2.56 -0.79 -1.93
C TRP A 11 2.50 0.74 -1.76
N ALA A 12 1.39 1.25 -1.26
CA ALA A 12 1.11 2.68 -1.15
C ALA A 12 2.08 3.40 -0.21
N ARG A 13 2.65 2.73 0.81
CA ARG A 13 3.61 3.36 1.73
C ARG A 13 4.84 3.91 0.99
N THR A 14 5.33 3.15 -0.01
CA THR A 14 6.53 3.50 -0.77
C THR A 14 6.16 4.50 -1.86
N TYR A 15 5.09 4.23 -2.60
CA TYR A 15 4.66 5.05 -3.72
C TYR A 15 4.12 6.43 -3.30
N ARG A 16 3.55 6.54 -2.09
CA ARG A 16 3.13 7.83 -1.51
C ARG A 16 4.28 8.81 -1.40
N GLY A 17 5.46 8.34 -0.96
CA GLY A 17 6.65 9.19 -0.83
C GLY A 17 7.14 9.71 -2.19
N TYR A 18 7.04 8.88 -3.24
CA TYR A 18 7.32 9.31 -4.60
C TYR A 18 6.32 10.37 -5.07
N LEU A 19 5.01 10.12 -4.93
CA LEU A 19 3.97 11.06 -5.35
C LEU A 19 4.00 12.39 -4.58
N ALA A 20 4.34 12.38 -3.29
CA ALA A 20 4.49 13.60 -2.50
C ALA A 20 5.68 14.46 -2.97
N GLN A 21 6.75 13.83 -3.45
CA GLN A 21 7.90 14.54 -4.04
C GLN A 21 7.59 15.09 -5.44
N THR A 22 6.85 14.32 -6.25
CA THR A 22 6.47 14.75 -7.61
C THR A 22 5.36 15.80 -7.59
N MET A 23 4.48 15.79 -6.58
CA MET A 23 3.37 16.71 -6.42
C MET A 23 3.45 17.43 -5.06
N PRO A 24 4.41 18.35 -4.87
CA PRO A 24 4.65 19.00 -3.57
C PRO A 24 3.48 19.87 -3.09
N ASN A 25 2.62 20.31 -4.01
CA ASN A 25 1.42 21.11 -3.70
C ASN A 25 0.15 20.26 -3.58
N ALA A 26 0.23 18.95 -3.86
CA ALA A 26 -0.94 18.08 -3.77
C ALA A 26 -1.26 17.77 -2.30
N THR A 27 -2.55 17.78 -2.01
CA THR A 27 -3.08 17.35 -0.72
C THR A 27 -2.95 15.83 -0.57
N ASN A 28 -2.94 15.36 0.68
CA ASN A 28 -2.97 13.93 0.96
C ASN A 28 -4.19 13.21 0.35
N ALA A 29 -5.31 13.92 0.18
CA ALA A 29 -6.50 13.39 -0.48
C ALA A 29 -6.22 13.13 -1.97
N GLU A 30 -5.64 14.09 -2.69
CA GLU A 30 -5.27 13.94 -4.11
C GLU A 30 -4.23 12.84 -4.31
N ILE A 31 -3.22 12.78 -3.44
CA ILE A 31 -2.23 11.69 -3.47
C ILE A 31 -2.92 10.34 -3.26
N SER A 32 -3.90 10.24 -2.35
CA SER A 32 -4.62 8.99 -2.09
C SER A 32 -5.50 8.57 -3.27
N VAL A 33 -6.14 9.52 -3.96
CA VAL A 33 -6.87 9.26 -5.20
C VAL A 33 -5.92 8.73 -6.27
N LYS A 34 -4.76 9.38 -6.47
CA LYS A 34 -3.78 8.95 -7.47
C LYS A 34 -3.19 7.58 -7.17
N LEU A 35 -2.92 7.27 -5.90
CA LEU A 35 -2.50 5.94 -5.46
C LEU A 35 -3.55 4.88 -5.83
N GLY A 36 -4.83 5.14 -5.57
CA GLY A 36 -5.91 4.23 -5.92
C GLY A 36 -6.00 3.97 -7.43
N GLN A 37 -5.83 5.01 -8.24
CA GLN A 37 -5.81 4.88 -9.71
C GLN A 37 -4.65 4.01 -10.19
N VAL A 38 -3.42 4.33 -9.78
CA VAL A 38 -2.23 3.56 -10.19
C VAL A 38 -2.34 2.12 -9.72
N TRP A 39 -2.78 1.89 -8.48
CA TRP A 39 -3.01 0.53 -8.01
C TRP A 39 -4.03 -0.21 -8.86
N ASN A 40 -5.15 0.42 -9.25
CA ASN A 40 -6.13 -0.24 -10.10
C ASN A 40 -5.59 -0.58 -11.49
N GLU A 41 -4.76 0.29 -12.05
CA GLU A 41 -4.11 0.12 -13.37
C GLU A 41 -3.02 -0.96 -13.36
N MET A 42 -2.37 -1.22 -12.21
CA MET A 42 -1.36 -2.28 -12.10
C MET A 42 -1.93 -3.66 -12.42
N THR A 43 -1.13 -4.45 -13.11
CA THR A 43 -1.44 -5.85 -13.43
C THR A 43 -1.41 -6.74 -12.19
N SER A 44 -2.04 -7.91 -12.30
CA SER A 44 -2.00 -8.92 -11.23
C SER A 44 -0.58 -9.37 -10.90
N GLU A 45 0.32 -9.38 -11.89
CA GLU A 45 1.72 -9.76 -11.72
C GLU A 45 2.50 -8.71 -10.91
N GLU A 46 2.30 -7.43 -11.19
CA GLU A 46 2.88 -6.33 -10.43
C GLU A 46 2.33 -6.27 -9.00
N LYS A 47 1.05 -6.63 -8.81
CA LYS A 47 0.42 -6.67 -7.49
C LYS A 47 0.83 -7.88 -6.65
N LYS A 48 1.19 -9.00 -7.30
CA LYS A 48 1.51 -10.29 -6.66
C LYS A 48 2.51 -10.19 -5.49
N PRO A 49 3.67 -9.52 -5.61
CA PRO A 49 4.61 -9.40 -4.49
C PRO A 49 3.99 -8.70 -3.27
N PHE A 50 3.16 -7.68 -3.48
CA PHE A 50 2.52 -6.93 -2.39
C PHE A 50 1.41 -7.73 -1.70
N TYR A 51 0.71 -8.59 -2.42
CA TYR A 51 -0.23 -9.54 -1.82
C TYR A 51 0.50 -10.56 -0.94
N ALA A 52 1.61 -11.11 -1.42
CA ALA A 52 2.42 -12.05 -0.64
C ALA A 52 2.99 -11.39 0.64
N GLU A 53 3.51 -10.17 0.55
CA GLU A 53 4.00 -9.41 1.71
C GLU A 53 2.87 -9.10 2.71
N ALA A 54 1.69 -8.70 2.23
CA ALA A 54 0.54 -8.44 3.08
C ALA A 54 0.06 -9.69 3.83
N ASP A 55 0.04 -10.85 3.17
CA ASP A 55 -0.29 -12.12 3.81
C ASP A 55 0.75 -12.50 4.87
N GLN A 56 2.03 -12.27 4.61
CA GLN A 56 3.08 -12.46 5.61
C GLN A 56 2.88 -11.56 6.83
N ILE A 57 2.65 -10.26 6.62
CA ILE A 57 2.41 -9.29 7.70
C ILE A 57 1.17 -9.69 8.51
N LYS A 58 0.09 -10.09 7.84
CA LYS A 58 -1.15 -10.55 8.49
C LYS A 58 -0.93 -11.80 9.33
N ASN A 59 -0.19 -12.78 8.80
CA ASN A 59 0.10 -14.03 9.50
C ASN A 59 1.02 -13.79 10.72
N GLN A 60 2.02 -12.92 10.57
CA GLN A 60 2.90 -12.54 11.68
C GLN A 60 2.10 -11.86 12.79
N HIS A 61 1.25 -10.91 12.41
CA HIS A 61 0.38 -10.21 13.35
C HIS A 61 -0.54 -11.13 14.15
N LYS A 62 -1.10 -12.16 13.50
CA LYS A 62 -1.93 -13.17 14.14
C LYS A 62 -1.13 -14.04 15.13
N LYS A 63 0.15 -14.31 14.85
CA LYS A 63 1.03 -15.05 15.77
C LYS A 63 1.42 -14.19 16.98
N ASP A 64 1.75 -12.93 16.74
CA ASP A 64 2.16 -11.98 17.80
C ASP A 64 0.98 -11.60 18.71
N HIS A 65 -0.24 -11.72 18.19
CA HIS A 65 -1.47 -11.39 18.89
C HIS A 65 -2.59 -12.43 18.63
N PRO A 66 -2.57 -13.58 19.33
CA PRO A 66 -3.57 -14.65 19.21
C PRO A 66 -4.97 -14.23 19.64
#